data_AF-W4QK10-F1
#
_entry.id   AF-W4QK10-F1
#
_cell.length_a   1.000
_cell.length_b   1.000
_cell.length_c   1.000
_cell.angle_alpha   90.00
_cell.angle_beta   90.00
_cell.angle_gamma   90.00
#
_symmetry.space_group_name_H-M   'P 1'
#
loop_
_entity.id
_entity.type
_entity.pdbx_description
1 polymer ?
#
loop_
_entity_poly.entity_id
_entity_poly.type
_entity_poly.pdbx_seq_one_letter_code
_entity_poly.pdbx_strand_id
1 'polypeptide(L)'
;MKGENETTKTELEKKLEQQAFDHKLENTLSGAKVKNTKALKALLDMDTIKLDGDVLKGLDSQLDSLKESDPYLFDSEESQSSPQIVPPGNPNGGSNSTETDPFAAKLAKYND
;
A
#
# COMPACT_ATOMS: atom_id res chain seq x y z
N MET A 1 -18.46 16.10 43.29
CA MET A 1 -18.38 15.93 41.81
C MET A 1 -17.52 17.04 41.19
N LYS A 2 -16.26 17.21 41.60
CA LYS A 2 -15.32 18.17 40.98
C LYS A 2 -14.04 17.51 40.43
N GLY A 3 -13.79 16.25 40.77
CA GLY A 3 -12.62 15.49 40.28
C GLY A 3 -12.85 14.68 39.00
N GLU A 4 -14.08 14.59 38.49
CA GLU A 4 -14.39 13.82 37.28
C GLU A 4 -14.07 14.59 35.99
N ASN A 5 -14.10 15.93 35.99
CA ASN A 5 -13.87 16.75 34.80
C ASN A 5 -12.38 16.90 34.43
N GLU A 6 -11.48 16.92 35.41
CA GLU A 6 -10.02 17.02 35.14
C GLU A 6 -9.44 15.68 34.69
N THR A 7 -9.90 14.57 35.26
CA THR A 7 -9.49 13.23 34.80
C THR A 7 -9.98 12.95 33.40
N THR A 8 -11.23 13.30 33.06
CA THR A 8 -11.70 13.13 31.67
C THR A 8 -10.88 13.95 30.69
N LYS A 9 -10.49 15.18 31.03
CA LYS A 9 -9.73 16.03 30.10
C LYS A 9 -8.35 15.44 29.80
N THR A 10 -7.61 15.05 30.84
CA THR A 10 -6.27 14.44 30.68
C THR A 10 -6.35 13.08 30.00
N GLU A 11 -7.35 12.26 30.31
CA GLU A 11 -7.57 10.96 29.65
C GLU A 11 -7.93 11.13 28.17
N LEU A 12 -8.76 12.12 27.84
CA LEU A 12 -9.13 12.45 26.47
C LEU A 12 -7.93 12.98 25.68
N GLU A 13 -7.14 13.87 26.27
CA GLU A 13 -5.91 14.40 25.66
C GLU A 13 -4.92 13.27 25.40
N LYS A 14 -4.67 12.41 26.40
CA LYS A 14 -3.78 11.25 26.24
C LYS A 14 -4.29 10.26 25.20
N LYS A 15 -5.60 10.02 25.15
CA LYS A 15 -6.20 9.13 24.15
C LYS A 15 -6.11 9.72 22.74
N LEU A 16 -6.27 11.03 22.59
CA LEU A 16 -6.09 11.72 21.31
C LEU A 16 -4.63 11.67 20.86
N GLU A 17 -3.69 11.94 21.76
CA GLU A 17 -2.25 11.83 21.47
C GLU A 17 -1.87 10.40 21.09
N GLN A 18 -2.36 9.41 21.84
CA GLN A 18 -2.10 8.01 21.56
C GLN A 18 -2.72 7.56 20.23
N GLN A 19 -3.93 7.99 19.93
CA GLN A 19 -4.58 7.71 18.64
C GLN A 19 -3.83 8.37 17.47
N ALA A 20 -3.37 9.62 17.64
CA ALA A 20 -2.58 10.32 16.65
C ALA A 20 -1.23 9.61 16.42
N PHE A 21 -0.56 9.23 17.51
CA PHE A 21 0.67 8.46 17.47
C PHE A 21 0.49 7.12 16.75
N ASP A 22 -0.51 6.32 17.16
CA ASP A 22 -0.79 5.02 16.57
C ASP A 22 -1.13 5.15 15.07
N HIS A 23 -1.95 6.13 14.70
CA HIS A 23 -2.29 6.37 13.29
C HIS A 23 -1.06 6.75 12.45
N LYS A 24 -0.18 7.62 12.96
CA LYS A 24 1.06 7.98 12.26
C LYS A 24 1.99 6.78 12.15
N LEU A 25 2.12 6.00 13.21
CA LEU A 25 2.94 4.80 13.23
C LEU A 25 2.45 3.83 12.16
N GLU A 26 1.16 3.52 12.16
CA GLU A 26 0.55 2.60 11.20
C GLU A 26 0.70 3.09 9.75
N ASN A 27 0.55 4.40 9.51
CA ASN A 27 0.75 5.01 8.20
C ASN A 27 2.20 4.93 7.73
N THR A 28 3.17 5.22 8.59
CA THR A 28 4.61 5.10 8.27
C THR A 28 4.99 3.65 8.02
N LEU A 29 4.52 2.71 8.86
CA LEU A 29 4.73 1.28 8.69
C LEU A 29 4.13 0.78 7.37
N SER A 30 2.90 1.20 7.05
CA SER A 30 2.27 0.85 5.77
C SER A 30 3.05 1.40 4.57
N GLY A 31 3.55 2.64 4.67
CA GLY A 31 4.40 3.26 3.64
C GLY A 31 5.76 2.57 3.47
N ALA A 32 6.30 1.98 4.53
CA ALA A 32 7.54 1.22 4.51
C ALA A 32 7.41 -0.18 3.85
N LYS A 33 6.23 -0.53 3.34
CA LYS A 33 5.94 -1.84 2.69
C LYS A 33 6.40 -3.02 3.52
N VAL A 34 6.17 -3.02 4.83
CA VAL A 34 6.52 -4.19 5.65
C VAL A 34 5.59 -5.37 5.39
N LYS A 35 6.17 -6.56 5.26
CA LYS A 35 5.43 -7.82 5.11
C LYS A 35 4.60 -8.15 6.36
N ASN A 36 5.07 -7.72 7.54
CA ASN A 36 4.39 -7.95 8.80
C ASN A 36 4.53 -6.75 9.76
N THR A 37 3.57 -5.83 9.69
CA THR A 37 3.50 -4.64 10.57
C THR A 37 3.46 -5.01 12.05
N LYS A 38 2.82 -6.13 12.42
CA LYS A 38 2.72 -6.58 13.82
C LYS A 38 4.07 -7.04 14.36
N ALA A 39 4.82 -7.83 13.58
CA ALA A 39 6.16 -8.28 13.98
C ALA A 39 7.12 -7.09 14.07
N LEU A 40 7.06 -6.18 13.09
CA LEU A 40 7.90 -4.99 13.09
C LEU A 40 7.57 -4.08 14.29
N LYS A 41 6.29 -3.82 14.58
CA LYS A 41 5.87 -3.03 15.75
C LYS A 41 6.36 -3.62 17.07
N ALA A 42 6.50 -4.95 17.16
CA ALA A 42 7.04 -5.61 18.34
C ALA A 42 8.58 -5.51 18.47
N LEU A 43 9.29 -5.25 17.36
CA LEU A 43 10.75 -5.04 17.34
C LEU A 43 11.15 -3.58 17.51
N LEU A 44 10.21 -2.66 17.26
CA LEU A 44 10.41 -1.22 17.42
C LEU A 44 10.37 -0.82 18.90
N ASP A 45 11.25 0.11 19.28
CA ASP A 45 11.30 0.65 20.64
C ASP A 45 10.39 1.88 20.74
N MET A 46 9.16 1.64 21.20
CA MET A 46 8.14 2.67 21.38
C MET A 46 8.54 3.78 22.36
N ASP A 47 9.47 3.52 23.29
CA ASP A 47 9.91 4.50 24.28
C ASP A 47 10.84 5.55 23.66
N THR A 48 11.55 5.16 22.59
CA THR A 48 12.45 6.06 21.84
C THR A 48 11.72 6.89 20.78
N ILE A 49 10.55 6.44 20.35
CA ILE A 49 9.77 7.09 19.30
C ILE A 49 8.97 8.26 19.90
N LYS A 50 9.16 9.45 19.34
CA LYS A 50 8.42 10.65 19.77
C LYS A 50 7.63 11.25 18.62
N LEU A 51 6.38 11.59 18.88
CA LEU A 51 5.57 12.38 17.97
C LEU A 51 6.01 13.84 18.04
N ASP A 52 6.66 14.32 16.99
CA ASP A 52 7.06 15.71 16.80
C ASP A 52 6.19 16.32 15.70
N GLY A 53 5.08 16.92 16.12
CA GLY A 53 4.02 17.39 15.24
C GLY A 53 3.38 16.24 14.45
N ASP A 54 3.76 16.12 13.19
CA ASP A 54 3.21 15.11 12.26
C ASP A 54 4.19 13.97 11.94
N VAL A 55 5.39 13.99 12.55
CA VAL A 55 6.48 13.04 12.26
C VAL A 55 6.86 12.25 13.51
N LEU A 56 7.11 10.96 13.34
CA LEU A 56 7.62 10.09 14.40
C LEU A 56 9.15 10.09 14.38
N LYS A 57 9.75 10.96 15.20
CA LYS A 57 11.20 11.02 15.38
C LYS A 57 11.69 9.70 15.97
N GLY A 58 12.78 9.16 15.41
CA GLY A 58 13.39 7.90 15.85
C GLY A 58 12.85 6.66 15.12
N LEU A 59 11.60 6.69 14.65
CA LEU A 59 11.02 5.56 13.92
C LEU A 59 11.75 5.28 12.60
N ASP A 60 12.00 6.32 11.79
CA ASP A 60 12.65 6.15 10.48
C ASP A 60 14.03 5.48 10.59
N SER A 61 14.82 5.91 11.58
CA SER A 61 16.14 5.34 11.85
C SER A 61 16.07 3.86 12.26
N GLN A 62 15.04 3.48 13.01
CA GLN A 62 14.83 2.09 13.41
C GLN A 62 14.37 1.25 12.23
N LEU A 63 13.48 1.78 11.39
CA LEU A 63 13.05 1.11 10.17
C LEU A 63 14.21 0.85 9.23
N ASP A 64 15.09 1.82 9.04
CA ASP A 64 16.26 1.65 8.18
C ASP A 64 17.24 0.63 8.77
N SER A 65 17.46 0.64 10.09
CA SER A 65 18.27 -0.39 10.76
C SER A 65 17.66 -1.79 10.60
N LEU A 66 16.33 -1.91 10.74
CA LEU A 66 15.61 -3.18 10.56
C LEU A 66 15.60 -3.65 9.10
N LYS A 67 15.59 -2.74 8.12
CA LYS A 67 15.74 -3.13 6.71
C LYS A 67 17.11 -3.76 6.45
N GLU A 68 18.15 -3.27 7.13
CA GLU A 68 19.51 -3.80 7.01
C GLU A 68 19.68 -5.11 7.78
N SER A 69 19.17 -5.22 9.01
CA SER A 69 19.30 -6.43 9.85
C SER A 69 18.33 -7.54 9.45
N ASP A 70 17.08 -7.17 9.16
CA ASP A 70 15.95 -8.08 8.95
C ASP A 70 15.20 -7.75 7.64
N PRO A 71 15.87 -7.76 6.48
CA PRO A 71 15.27 -7.38 5.19
C PRO A 71 14.05 -8.22 4.83
N TYR A 72 13.96 -9.45 5.34
CA TYR A 72 12.81 -10.34 5.12
C TYR A 72 11.50 -9.81 5.73
N LEU A 73 11.55 -8.86 6.67
CA LEU A 73 10.37 -8.20 7.23
C LEU A 73 9.80 -7.13 6.29
N PHE A 74 10.57 -6.72 5.28
CA PHE A 74 10.20 -5.69 4.32
C PHE A 74 9.91 -6.34 2.97
N ASP A 75 8.92 -5.81 2.26
CA ASP A 75 8.64 -6.22 0.90
C ASP A 75 9.67 -5.55 0.01
N SER A 76 10.70 -6.30 -0.35
CA SER A 76 11.64 -5.89 -1.40
C SER A 76 10.85 -5.75 -2.69
N GLU A 77 10.92 -4.58 -3.32
CA GLU A 77 10.41 -4.34 -4.68
C GLU A 77 11.24 -5.09 -5.75
N GLU A 78 11.84 -6.23 -5.41
CA GLU A 78 12.38 -7.15 -6.39
C GLU A 78 11.22 -7.80 -7.14
N SER A 79 10.79 -7.05 -8.16
CA SER A 79 10.17 -7.56 -9.37
C SER A 79 8.88 -8.34 -9.16
N GLN A 80 7.78 -7.59 -9.05
CA GLN A 80 6.58 -7.95 -9.80
C GLN A 80 6.89 -7.83 -11.30
N SER A 81 7.79 -8.68 -11.81
CA SER A 81 7.79 -9.09 -13.21
C SER A 81 6.48 -9.85 -13.37
N SER A 82 5.40 -9.12 -13.56
CA SER A 82 4.14 -9.72 -13.99
C SER A 82 4.51 -10.54 -15.24
N PRO A 83 4.33 -11.86 -15.24
CA PRO A 83 4.60 -12.62 -16.44
C PRO A 83 3.64 -12.06 -17.49
N GLN A 84 4.19 -11.41 -18.52
CA GLN A 84 3.41 -10.95 -19.65
C GLN A 84 2.96 -12.21 -20.41
N ILE A 85 1.89 -12.85 -19.94
CA ILE A 85 1.20 -13.94 -20.64
C ILE A 85 0.32 -13.28 -21.70
N VAL A 86 0.93 -12.61 -22.67
CA VAL A 86 0.27 -12.36 -23.95
C VAL A 86 0.89 -13.34 -24.93
N PRO A 87 0.11 -14.26 -25.54
CA PRO A 87 0.62 -14.97 -26.71
C PRO A 87 1.03 -13.91 -27.75
N PRO A 88 2.12 -14.09 -28.51
CA PRO A 88 2.50 -13.16 -29.56
C PRO A 88 1.40 -13.16 -30.63
N GLY A 89 0.41 -12.28 -30.45
CA GLY A 89 -0.58 -11.94 -31.44
C GLY A 89 0.12 -11.19 -32.56
N ASN A 90 0.15 -11.83 -33.73
CA ASN A 90 0.69 -11.30 -34.99
C ASN A 90 0.27 -9.83 -35.22
N PRO A 91 1.18 -8.84 -35.14
CA PRO A 91 0.81 -7.42 -35.24
C PRO A 91 0.61 -6.93 -36.69
N ASN A 92 0.52 -7.83 -37.67
CA ASN A 92 0.30 -7.42 -39.06
C ASN A 92 -1.19 -7.27 -39.37
N GLY A 93 -1.80 -6.23 -38.82
CA GLY A 93 -3.17 -5.83 -39.11
C GLY A 93 -3.22 -4.38 -39.55
N GLY A 94 -2.87 -4.09 -40.82
CA GLY A 94 -3.11 -2.75 -41.37
C GLY A 94 -2.45 -2.43 -42.70
N SER A 95 -2.91 -3.03 -43.81
CA SER A 95 -3.23 -2.30 -45.06
C SER A 95 -3.51 -3.28 -46.20
N ASN A 96 -4.80 -3.50 -46.50
CA ASN A 96 -5.41 -3.17 -47.79
C ASN A 96 -6.81 -3.78 -47.87
N SER A 97 -7.79 -2.89 -47.84
CA SER A 97 -8.91 -2.84 -48.79
C SER A 97 -9.47 -4.16 -49.30
N THR A 98 -10.50 -4.69 -48.64
CA THR A 98 -11.80 -4.97 -49.27
C THR A 98 -12.81 -5.19 -48.16
N GLU A 99 -13.88 -4.42 -48.19
CA GLU A 99 -15.08 -4.64 -47.40
C GLU A 99 -15.44 -6.13 -47.37
N THR A 100 -15.36 -6.73 -46.19
CA THR A 100 -16.17 -7.91 -45.88
C THR A 100 -16.58 -7.75 -44.44
N ASP A 101 -17.54 -6.86 -44.24
CA ASP A 101 -18.19 -6.73 -42.95
C ASP A 101 -18.88 -8.08 -42.63
N PRO A 102 -18.52 -8.75 -41.52
CA PRO A 102 -19.12 -10.03 -41.15
C PRO A 102 -20.64 -9.93 -40.91
N PHE A 103 -21.17 -8.72 -40.70
CA PHE A 103 -22.60 -8.46 -40.66
C PHE A 103 -23.24 -8.50 -42.06
N ALA A 104 -22.56 -8.00 -43.10
CA ALA A 104 -23.04 -8.06 -44.49
C ALA A 104 -23.07 -9.49 -45.03
N ALA A 105 -22.07 -10.31 -44.67
CA ALA A 105 -22.01 -11.72 -45.07
C ALA A 105 -23.17 -12.58 -44.52
N LYS A 106 -23.77 -12.21 -43.38
CA LYS A 106 -24.95 -12.91 -42.86
C LYS A 106 -26.26 -12.53 -43.55
N LEU A 107 -26.38 -11.29 -44.04
CA LEU A 107 -27.58 -10.83 -44.72
C LEU A 107 -27.71 -11.43 -46.13
N ALA A 108 -26.59 -11.65 -46.82
CA ALA A 108 -26.58 -12.28 -48.15
C ALA A 108 -27.02 -13.75 -48.16
N LYS A 109 -26.92 -14.46 -47.03
CA LYS A 109 -27.21 -15.90 -46.94
C LYS A 109 -28.69 -16.24 -46.80
N TYR A 110 -29.58 -15.24 -46.73
CA TYR A 110 -31.02 -15.42 -46.54
C TYR A 110 -31.86 -14.99 -47.75
N ASN A 111 -31.21 -14.62 -48.85
CA ASN A 111 -31.84 -14.10 -50.06
C ASN A 111 -31.59 -14.96 -51.32
N ASP A 112 -31.16 -16.21 -51.15
CA ASP A 112 -31.16 -17.24 -52.21
C ASP A 112 -32.25 -18.28 -51.93
#